data_AF-A0A7V9G1U2-F1
#
_entry.id   AF-A0A7V9G1U2-F1
#
_cell.length_a   1.000
_cell.length_b   1.000
_cell.length_c   1.000
_cell.angle_alpha   90.00
_cell.angle_beta   90.00
_cell.angle_gamma   90.00
#
_symmetry.space_group_name_H-M   'P 1'
#
loop_
_entity.id
_entity.type
_entity.pdbx_description
1 polymer ?
#
loop_
_entity_poly.entity_id
_entity_poly.type
_entity_poly.pdbx_seq_one_letter_code
_entity_poly.pdbx_strand_id
1 'polypeptide(L)'
;MAEDLDRVPPAERQALLPVEPSRREGGSYPVRFALAYLALAVVAGAGIGGAIVLLDRPGQEAGPAWSSWRPTGSEGSYPEKIAEHVSERYRRPSGAQLVTITYAGEPKVQDVPLRAVAIQDQAGSTQGTLEIDKGLLYTLCGLGPSCSFREGDPADRTLQLMRREALELALYSFRYTDAKSVIALLPPSLGNLESRTDDAKPALFFQKQDLESELERPLGTTLYAAQAARAAKVDPGEGLVVDRLTEPRFFNYDLLQSQEGSLIMALTPLVLQG
;
A
#
# COMPACT_ATOMS: atom_id res chain seq x y z
N MET A 1 -64.80 112.90 -17.66
CA MET A 1 -64.55 112.24 -18.96
C MET A 1 -63.68 111.04 -18.64
N ALA A 2 -64.31 109.86 -18.59
CA ALA A 2 -64.14 108.78 -19.59
C ALA A 2 -62.88 107.96 -19.26
N GLU A 3 -63.07 106.75 -18.69
CA GLU A 3 -62.74 105.45 -19.31
C GLU A 3 -61.22 105.29 -19.52
N ASP A 4 -60.57 104.27 -18.98
CA ASP A 4 -60.77 102.90 -19.41
C ASP A 4 -60.36 101.87 -18.33
N LEU A 5 -61.02 100.73 -18.44
CA LEU A 5 -61.07 99.57 -17.57
C LEU A 5 -59.71 98.90 -17.41
N ASP A 6 -59.24 98.75 -16.17
CA ASP A 6 -58.12 97.85 -15.88
C ASP A 6 -58.49 96.77 -14.85
N ARG A 7 -58.10 95.56 -15.22
CA ARG A 7 -58.42 94.28 -14.57
C ARG A 7 -57.76 94.16 -13.20
N VAL A 8 -58.50 93.53 -12.29
CA VAL A 8 -58.03 92.85 -11.07
C VAL A 8 -58.52 91.40 -11.22
N PRO A 9 -57.80 90.31 -10.81
CA PRO A 9 -57.56 90.07 -9.39
C PRO A 9 -56.31 89.19 -9.06
N PRO A 10 -56.17 88.57 -7.86
CA PRO A 10 -55.06 88.84 -6.94
C PRO A 10 -54.28 87.55 -6.55
N ALA A 11 -53.22 87.67 -5.75
CA ALA A 11 -52.97 86.88 -4.53
C ALA A 11 -51.49 86.90 -4.13
N GLU A 12 -51.28 87.38 -2.90
CA GLU A 12 -50.20 87.09 -1.95
C GLU A 12 -49.13 86.05 -2.32
N ARG A 13 -47.86 86.43 -2.10
CA ARG A 13 -46.94 85.67 -1.23
C ARG A 13 -45.70 86.51 -0.87
N GLN A 14 -45.77 87.06 0.35
CA GLN A 14 -44.73 87.13 1.37
C GLN A 14 -43.27 87.23 0.88
N ALA A 15 -42.70 88.43 1.04
CA ALA A 15 -41.26 88.67 0.99
C ALA A 15 -40.56 87.87 2.11
N LEU A 16 -39.81 86.86 1.67
CA LEU A 16 -38.97 86.00 2.51
C LEU A 16 -37.77 86.81 3.01
N LEU A 17 -37.66 86.93 4.33
CA LEU A 17 -36.46 87.36 5.03
C LEU A 17 -35.32 86.36 4.75
N PRO A 18 -34.08 86.82 4.50
CA PRO A 18 -32.96 85.92 4.27
C PRO A 18 -32.54 85.27 5.59
N VAL A 19 -32.68 83.95 5.66
CA VAL A 19 -31.98 83.12 6.64
C VAL A 19 -30.57 82.89 6.12
N GLU A 20 -29.56 83.36 6.83
CA GLU A 20 -28.18 82.90 6.63
C GLU A 20 -28.05 81.47 7.19
N PRO A 21 -27.68 80.46 6.38
CA PRO A 21 -27.04 79.28 6.90
C PRO A 21 -25.54 79.52 7.07
N SER A 22 -25.13 79.40 8.33
CA SER A 22 -23.76 79.27 8.83
C SER A 22 -22.86 78.37 7.97
N ARG A 23 -21.68 78.92 7.66
CA ARG A 23 -20.43 78.28 7.25
C ARG A 23 -20.30 76.82 7.75
N ARG A 24 -20.11 75.88 6.81
CA ARG A 24 -19.39 74.63 7.05
C ARG A 24 -18.08 74.69 6.27
N GLU A 25 -16.98 74.83 7.00
CA GLU A 25 -15.66 74.45 6.52
C GLU A 25 -15.63 72.93 6.33
N GLY A 26 -15.21 72.47 5.16
CA GLY A 26 -15.03 71.05 4.85
C GLY A 26 -13.77 70.88 4.02
N GLY A 27 -12.64 70.75 4.72
CA GLY A 27 -11.30 70.77 4.15
C GLY A 27 -11.03 69.69 3.11
N SER A 28 -10.06 69.99 2.26
CA SER A 28 -9.46 69.13 1.26
C SER A 28 -8.92 67.82 1.86
N TYR A 29 -9.77 66.79 1.97
CA TYR A 29 -9.38 65.44 2.38
C TYR A 29 -9.92 64.24 1.53
N PRO A 30 -10.48 64.36 0.31
CA PRO A 30 -11.00 63.15 -0.36
C PRO A 30 -9.92 62.31 -1.08
N VAL A 31 -8.78 62.88 -1.52
CA VAL A 31 -7.85 62.18 -2.41
C VAL A 31 -6.93 61.19 -1.67
N ARG A 32 -6.42 61.57 -0.49
CA ARG A 32 -5.50 60.71 0.28
C ARG A 32 -6.20 59.46 0.83
N PHE A 33 -7.46 59.60 1.24
CA PHE A 33 -8.28 58.48 1.68
C PHE A 33 -8.63 57.55 0.51
N ALA A 34 -8.96 58.09 -0.67
CA ALA A 34 -9.21 57.27 -1.86
C ALA A 34 -8.00 56.41 -2.26
N LEU A 35 -6.79 56.96 -2.21
CA LEU A 35 -5.56 56.20 -2.48
C LEU A 35 -5.32 55.08 -1.45
N ALA A 36 -5.58 55.36 -0.17
CA ALA A 36 -5.45 54.36 0.89
C ALA A 36 -6.45 53.19 0.69
N TYR A 37 -7.70 53.49 0.34
CA TYR A 37 -8.70 52.46 0.07
C TYR A 37 -8.39 51.65 -1.20
N LEU A 38 -7.84 52.27 -2.24
CA LEU A 38 -7.43 51.56 -3.46
C LEU A 38 -6.27 50.61 -3.18
N ALA A 39 -5.25 51.06 -2.42
CA ALA A 39 -4.15 50.20 -2.01
C ALA A 39 -4.65 49.00 -1.17
N LEU A 40 -5.59 49.25 -0.26
CA LEU A 40 -6.18 48.20 0.57
C LEU A 40 -6.99 47.19 -0.26
N ALA A 41 -7.73 47.66 -1.27
CA ALA A 41 -8.48 46.80 -2.19
C ALA A 41 -7.56 45.92 -3.04
N VAL A 42 -6.40 46.43 -3.46
CA VAL A 42 -5.39 45.63 -4.19
C VAL A 42 -4.80 44.54 -3.29
N VAL A 43 -4.45 44.86 -2.05
CA VAL A 43 -3.92 43.88 -1.09
C VAL A 43 -4.97 42.82 -0.76
N ALA A 44 -6.21 43.22 -0.51
CA ALA A 44 -7.32 42.31 -0.27
C ALA A 44 -7.60 41.41 -1.49
N GLY A 45 -7.61 42.00 -2.70
CA GLY A 45 -7.78 41.26 -3.96
C GLY A 45 -6.65 40.27 -4.22
N ALA A 46 -5.39 40.65 -3.94
CA ALA A 46 -4.24 39.75 -4.04
C ALA A 46 -4.30 38.62 -3.01
N GLY A 47 -4.74 38.90 -1.77
CA GLY A 47 -4.91 37.90 -0.73
C GLY A 47 -6.01 36.88 -1.07
N ILE A 48 -7.18 37.36 -1.52
CA ILE A 48 -8.30 36.52 -1.92
C ILE A 48 -7.94 35.73 -3.18
N GLY A 49 -7.37 36.38 -4.19
CA GLY A 49 -6.92 35.73 -5.43
C GLY A 49 -5.86 34.66 -5.16
N GLY A 50 -4.88 34.96 -4.30
CA GLY A 50 -3.88 33.99 -3.87
C GLY A 50 -4.48 32.80 -3.13
N ALA A 51 -5.47 33.03 -2.25
CA ALA A 51 -6.17 31.97 -1.54
C ALA A 51 -6.99 31.08 -2.49
N ILE A 52 -7.67 31.65 -3.48
CA ILE A 52 -8.40 30.89 -4.51
C ILE A 52 -7.41 30.04 -5.33
N VAL A 53 -6.29 30.61 -5.75
CA VAL A 53 -5.24 29.86 -6.49
C VAL A 53 -4.63 28.75 -5.65
N LEU A 54 -4.50 28.93 -4.33
CA LEU A 54 -4.02 27.89 -3.41
C LEU A 54 -5.06 26.78 -3.17
N LEU A 55 -6.35 27.13 -3.11
CA LEU A 55 -7.45 26.17 -2.97
C LEU A 55 -7.71 25.40 -4.27
N ASP A 56 -7.45 26.02 -5.42
CA ASP A 56 -7.65 25.44 -6.75
C ASP A 56 -6.37 24.81 -7.31
N ARG A 57 -5.33 24.63 -6.48
CA ARG A 57 -4.20 23.78 -6.88
C ARG A 57 -4.75 22.37 -7.09
N PRO A 58 -4.75 21.81 -8.32
CA PRO A 58 -5.01 20.40 -8.49
C PRO A 58 -4.01 19.68 -7.61
N GLY A 59 -4.51 18.85 -6.70
CA GLY A 59 -3.69 18.09 -5.77
C GLY A 59 -2.55 17.46 -6.55
N GLN A 60 -1.32 17.82 -6.18
CA GLN A 60 -0.08 17.29 -6.72
C GLN A 60 -0.28 15.80 -6.99
N GLU A 61 -0.24 15.40 -8.27
CA GLU A 61 -0.57 14.03 -8.69
C GLU A 61 0.16 13.07 -7.76
N ALA A 62 -0.63 12.35 -6.93
CA ALA A 62 -0.07 11.37 -6.03
C ALA A 62 0.77 10.43 -6.89
N GLY A 63 2.04 10.25 -6.52
CA GLY A 63 2.94 9.35 -7.24
C GLY A 63 2.27 7.99 -7.47
N PRO A 64 2.75 7.21 -8.47
CA PRO A 64 2.11 5.95 -8.84
C PRO A 64 1.86 5.09 -7.58
N ALA A 65 0.62 4.62 -7.43
CA ALA A 65 0.24 3.80 -6.30
C ALA A 65 1.19 2.58 -6.17
N TRP A 66 1.55 2.20 -4.94
CA TRP A 66 2.46 1.08 -4.73
C TRP A 66 1.95 -0.20 -5.40
N SER A 67 0.64 -0.48 -5.32
CA SER A 67 -0.02 -1.56 -6.05
C SER A 67 -1.40 -1.11 -6.54
N SER A 68 -1.91 -1.77 -7.58
CA SER A 68 -3.27 -1.53 -8.10
C SER A 68 -4.36 -2.07 -7.18
N TRP A 69 -4.00 -2.96 -6.24
CA TRP A 69 -4.89 -3.55 -5.25
C TRP A 69 -4.37 -3.27 -3.84
N ARG A 70 -5.27 -3.12 -2.87
CA ARG A 70 -4.96 -3.05 -1.44
C ARG A 70 -6.08 -3.73 -0.64
N PRO A 71 -5.79 -4.31 0.54
CA PRO A 71 -6.84 -4.85 1.38
C PRO A 71 -7.76 -3.72 1.88
N THR A 72 -9.03 -4.05 2.09
CA THR A 72 -10.05 -3.14 2.63
C THR A 72 -10.57 -3.69 3.96
N GLY A 73 -11.23 -2.89 4.80
CA GLY A 73 -11.73 -3.32 6.11
C GLY A 73 -10.72 -3.11 7.25
N SER A 74 -10.84 -3.88 8.32
CA SER A 74 -9.99 -3.76 9.51
C SER A 74 -8.60 -4.38 9.31
N GLU A 75 -7.58 -3.78 9.91
CA GLU A 75 -6.17 -4.21 9.78
C GLU A 75 -5.96 -5.68 10.17
N GLY A 76 -6.66 -6.16 11.20
CA GLY A 76 -6.61 -7.56 11.62
C GLY A 76 -7.09 -8.57 10.57
N SER A 77 -7.87 -8.12 9.57
CA SER A 77 -8.33 -8.97 8.45
C SER A 77 -7.38 -8.96 7.25
N TYR A 78 -6.36 -8.10 7.24
CA TYR A 78 -5.49 -7.93 6.08
C TYR A 78 -4.69 -9.18 5.72
N PRO A 79 -4.09 -9.93 6.67
CA PRO A 79 -3.33 -11.13 6.31
C PRO A 79 -4.15 -12.14 5.50
N GLU A 80 -5.41 -12.36 5.89
CA GLU A 80 -6.33 -13.29 5.22
C GLU A 80 -6.74 -12.78 3.83
N LYS A 81 -7.08 -11.48 3.71
CA LYS A 81 -7.41 -10.87 2.41
C LYS A 81 -6.24 -10.85 1.45
N ILE A 82 -5.02 -10.71 1.96
CA ILE A 82 -3.80 -10.80 1.15
C ILE A 82 -3.62 -12.24 0.65
N ALA A 83 -3.79 -13.24 1.52
CA ALA A 83 -3.71 -14.64 1.12
C ALA A 83 -4.72 -14.98 0.00
N GLU A 84 -5.98 -14.58 0.17
CA GLU A 84 -7.02 -14.73 -0.85
C GLU A 84 -6.63 -14.04 -2.16
N HIS A 85 -6.28 -12.75 -2.09
CA HIS A 85 -5.91 -11.96 -3.27
C HIS A 85 -4.75 -12.56 -4.06
N VAL A 86 -3.69 -12.98 -3.37
CA VAL A 86 -2.50 -13.55 -4.01
C VAL A 86 -2.83 -14.93 -4.57
N SER A 87 -3.48 -15.80 -3.80
CA SER A 87 -3.80 -17.18 -4.22
C SER A 87 -4.68 -17.24 -5.47
N GLU A 88 -5.63 -16.32 -5.61
CA GLU A 88 -6.51 -16.25 -6.76
C GLU A 88 -5.82 -15.87 -8.07
N ARG A 89 -4.63 -15.27 -8.00
CA ARG A 89 -3.90 -14.79 -9.18
C ARG A 89 -3.04 -15.87 -9.82
N TYR A 90 -2.63 -16.91 -9.08
CA TYR A 90 -1.70 -17.89 -9.61
C TYR A 90 -2.43 -19.11 -10.17
N ARG A 91 -2.09 -19.45 -11.42
CA ARG A 91 -2.71 -20.54 -12.19
C ARG A 91 -1.63 -21.38 -12.86
N ARG A 92 -1.90 -22.67 -12.98
CA ARG A 92 -1.11 -23.64 -13.74
C ARG A 92 -1.33 -23.46 -15.25
N PRO A 93 -0.47 -24.02 -16.12
CA PRO A 93 -0.72 -24.09 -17.56
C PRO A 93 -2.10 -24.64 -17.92
N SER A 94 -2.63 -25.57 -17.11
CA SER A 94 -3.99 -26.12 -17.27
C SER A 94 -5.12 -25.14 -16.96
N GLY A 95 -4.83 -23.95 -16.43
CA GLY A 95 -5.81 -22.96 -15.98
C GLY A 95 -6.37 -23.21 -14.58
N ALA A 96 -6.02 -24.33 -13.95
CA ALA A 96 -6.37 -24.59 -12.55
C ALA A 96 -5.51 -23.77 -11.58
N GLN A 97 -5.99 -23.56 -10.36
CA GLN A 97 -5.23 -22.89 -9.29
C GLN A 97 -3.89 -23.59 -9.01
N LEU A 98 -2.86 -22.80 -8.69
CA LEU A 98 -1.52 -23.30 -8.38
C LEU A 98 -1.51 -23.94 -6.98
N VAL A 99 -1.81 -23.13 -5.96
CA VAL A 99 -1.97 -23.55 -4.56
C VAL A 99 -3.07 -22.73 -3.92
N THR A 100 -3.62 -23.25 -2.82
CA THR A 100 -4.46 -22.48 -1.91
C THR A 100 -3.57 -21.91 -0.81
N ILE A 101 -3.61 -20.59 -0.60
CA ILE A 101 -2.91 -19.95 0.51
C ILE A 101 -3.86 -19.80 1.68
N THR A 102 -3.48 -20.28 2.85
CA THR A 102 -4.21 -20.04 4.10
C THR A 102 -3.35 -19.23 5.06
N TYR A 103 -3.96 -18.23 5.70
CA TYR A 103 -3.35 -17.51 6.81
C TYR A 103 -3.50 -18.38 8.07
N ALA A 104 -2.39 -18.84 8.63
CA ALA A 104 -2.39 -19.71 9.80
C ALA A 104 -2.44 -18.91 11.13
N GLY A 105 -2.50 -17.57 11.08
CA GLY A 105 -2.47 -16.71 12.26
C GLY A 105 -1.06 -16.31 12.67
N GLU A 106 -0.93 -15.91 13.95
CA GLU A 106 0.38 -15.82 14.62
C GLU A 106 1.12 -17.16 14.46
N PRO A 107 2.45 -17.16 14.22
CA PRO A 107 3.21 -18.39 14.03
C PRO A 107 3.01 -19.36 15.19
N LYS A 108 2.19 -20.38 14.95
CA LYS A 108 1.88 -21.49 15.84
C LYS A 108 1.88 -22.74 14.99
N VAL A 109 2.42 -23.83 15.52
CA VAL A 109 2.28 -25.15 14.89
C VAL A 109 1.63 -26.09 15.88
N GLN A 110 0.51 -26.71 15.48
CA GLN A 110 -0.29 -27.58 16.35
C GLN A 110 -0.66 -26.89 17.68
N ASP A 111 -1.10 -25.63 17.60
CA ASP A 111 -1.45 -24.77 18.75
C ASP A 111 -0.30 -24.39 19.70
N VAL A 112 0.95 -24.75 19.38
CA VAL A 112 2.13 -24.34 20.16
C VAL A 112 2.77 -23.10 19.51
N PRO A 113 2.98 -22.00 20.28
CA PRO A 113 3.59 -20.78 19.76
C PRO A 113 5.03 -21.03 19.29
N LEU A 114 5.28 -20.57 18.07
CA LEU A 114 6.60 -20.50 17.48
C LEU A 114 7.26 -19.19 17.95
N ARG A 115 8.24 -19.30 18.85
CA ARG A 115 8.88 -18.13 19.46
C ARG A 115 10.08 -17.62 18.66
N ALA A 116 10.75 -18.51 17.96
CA ALA A 116 11.99 -18.21 17.28
C ALA A 116 12.20 -19.06 16.03
N VAL A 117 13.01 -18.52 15.13
CA VAL A 117 13.57 -19.19 13.96
C VAL A 117 15.07 -19.38 14.20
N ALA A 118 15.57 -20.61 14.10
CA ALA A 118 16.99 -20.91 14.15
C ALA A 118 17.50 -21.17 12.73
N ILE A 119 18.41 -20.32 12.24
CA ILE A 119 19.06 -20.53 10.95
C ILE A 119 20.22 -21.51 11.14
N GLN A 120 20.20 -22.60 10.39
CA GLN A 120 21.21 -23.65 10.43
C GLN A 120 22.06 -23.66 9.16
N ASP A 121 23.25 -24.24 9.24
CA ASP A 121 24.00 -24.63 8.05
C ASP A 121 23.56 -26.01 7.52
N GLN A 122 24.17 -26.45 6.42
CA GLN A 122 23.89 -27.77 5.84
C GLN A 122 24.25 -28.95 6.76
N ALA A 123 25.09 -28.73 7.78
CA ALA A 123 25.44 -29.74 8.78
C ALA A 123 24.47 -29.73 9.99
N GLY A 124 23.45 -28.87 9.99
CA GLY A 124 22.48 -28.73 11.07
C GLY A 124 22.99 -27.91 12.26
N SER A 125 24.15 -27.26 12.15
CA SER A 125 24.67 -26.40 13.20
C SER A 125 23.95 -25.05 13.17
N THR A 126 23.49 -24.58 14.33
CA THR A 126 22.79 -23.29 14.43
C THR A 126 23.78 -22.14 14.29
N GLN A 127 23.59 -21.33 13.26
CA GLN A 127 24.41 -20.15 12.95
C GLN A 127 23.84 -18.88 13.61
N GLY A 128 22.53 -18.86 13.85
CA GLY A 128 21.87 -17.77 14.55
C GLY A 128 20.43 -18.08 14.87
N THR A 129 19.87 -17.36 15.84
CA THR A 129 18.47 -17.47 16.24
C THR A 129 17.83 -16.09 16.19
N LEU A 130 16.68 -15.99 15.55
CA LEU A 130 15.88 -14.77 15.45
C LEU A 130 14.58 -14.97 16.21
N GLU A 131 14.29 -14.06 17.13
CA GLU A 131 12.97 -14.02 17.77
C GLU A 131 11.93 -13.54 16.77
N ILE A 132 10.76 -14.19 16.78
CA ILE A 132 9.65 -13.80 15.93
C ILE A 132 8.83 -12.74 16.66
N ASP A 133 9.13 -11.47 16.38
CA ASP A 133 8.28 -10.34 16.75
C ASP A 133 7.41 -9.94 15.56
N LYS A 134 6.08 -9.99 15.71
CA LYS A 134 5.09 -9.72 14.64
C LYS A 134 5.36 -10.55 13.37
N GLY A 135 5.41 -11.86 13.52
CA GLY A 135 5.49 -12.78 12.39
C GLY A 135 4.11 -13.10 11.82
N LEU A 136 4.06 -13.39 10.52
CA LEU A 136 2.91 -14.01 9.86
C LEU A 136 3.31 -15.37 9.32
N LEU A 137 2.48 -16.38 9.56
CA LEU A 137 2.64 -17.72 9.00
C LEU A 137 1.56 -17.97 7.95
N TYR A 138 2.00 -18.34 6.76
CA TYR A 138 1.14 -18.77 5.66
C TYR A 138 1.46 -20.19 5.25
N THR A 139 0.43 -20.95 4.90
CA THR A 139 0.56 -22.29 4.34
C THR A 139 0.09 -22.27 2.89
N LEU A 140 0.99 -22.57 1.97
CA LEU A 140 0.70 -22.79 0.56
C LEU A 140 0.41 -24.29 0.39
N CYS A 141 -0.88 -24.62 0.30
CA CYS A 141 -1.35 -26.00 0.22
C CYS A 141 -1.62 -26.38 -1.23
N GLY A 142 -1.03 -27.48 -1.69
CA GLY A 142 -1.37 -28.06 -2.99
C GLY A 142 -2.80 -28.62 -3.03
N LEU A 143 -3.34 -28.80 -4.23
CA LEU A 143 -4.70 -29.32 -4.45
C LEU A 143 -4.79 -30.87 -4.40
N GLY A 144 -3.75 -31.54 -3.92
CA GLY A 144 -3.69 -32.98 -3.71
C GLY A 144 -4.00 -33.40 -2.27
N PRO A 145 -4.10 -34.71 -1.98
CA PRO A 145 -4.22 -35.21 -0.61
C PRO A 145 -3.09 -34.69 0.28
N SER A 146 -3.39 -34.34 1.54
CA SER A 146 -2.39 -33.88 2.52
C SER A 146 -1.55 -32.68 2.06
N CYS A 147 -2.17 -31.71 1.37
CA CYS A 147 -1.50 -30.54 0.79
C CYS A 147 -0.41 -30.84 -0.24
N SER A 148 -0.38 -32.05 -0.80
CA SER A 148 0.55 -32.40 -1.88
C SER A 148 0.27 -31.63 -3.16
N PHE A 149 1.33 -31.32 -3.91
CA PHE A 149 1.19 -30.77 -5.24
C PHE A 149 0.89 -31.90 -6.24
N ARG A 150 -0.19 -31.76 -7.02
CA ARG A 150 -0.53 -32.74 -8.06
C ARG A 150 0.35 -32.55 -9.30
N GLU A 151 0.99 -33.63 -9.72
CA GLU A 151 1.90 -33.68 -10.88
C GLU A 151 1.25 -33.26 -12.21
N GLY A 152 2.09 -32.77 -13.12
CA GLY A 152 1.72 -32.44 -14.51
C GLY A 152 2.58 -31.36 -15.14
N ASP A 153 3.16 -30.45 -14.33
CA ASP A 153 3.98 -29.33 -14.78
C ASP A 153 5.47 -29.54 -14.42
N PRO A 154 6.44 -29.02 -15.20
CA PRO A 154 7.86 -29.12 -14.87
C PRO A 154 8.13 -28.53 -13.48
N ALA A 155 8.72 -29.34 -12.60
CA ALA A 155 8.75 -29.03 -11.19
C ALA A 155 9.57 -27.77 -10.85
N ASP A 156 10.63 -27.45 -11.61
CA ASP A 156 11.39 -26.21 -11.43
C ASP A 156 10.54 -24.96 -11.75
N ARG A 157 9.73 -25.02 -12.80
CA ARG A 157 8.84 -23.90 -13.18
C ARG A 157 7.74 -23.71 -12.14
N THR A 158 7.17 -24.81 -11.66
CA THR A 158 6.19 -24.82 -10.58
C THR A 158 6.77 -24.19 -9.33
N LEU A 159 7.99 -24.58 -8.95
CA LEU A 159 8.67 -24.04 -7.78
C LEU A 159 8.97 -22.54 -7.95
N GLN A 160 9.46 -22.11 -9.12
CA GLN A 160 9.72 -20.70 -9.37
C GLN A 160 8.44 -19.86 -9.25
N LEU A 161 7.31 -20.38 -9.73
CA LEU A 161 6.00 -19.74 -9.55
C LEU A 161 5.58 -19.66 -8.08
N MET A 162 5.72 -20.74 -7.31
CA MET A 162 5.41 -20.73 -5.87
C MET A 162 6.31 -19.76 -5.09
N ARG A 163 7.59 -19.67 -5.46
CA ARG A 163 8.53 -18.71 -4.85
C ARG A 163 8.14 -17.27 -5.17
N ARG A 164 7.74 -17.01 -6.43
CA ARG A 164 7.15 -15.73 -6.83
C ARG A 164 5.86 -15.43 -6.06
N GLU A 165 4.98 -16.41 -5.86
CA GLU A 165 3.75 -16.30 -5.07
C GLU A 165 4.03 -15.96 -3.61
N ALA A 166 4.95 -16.67 -2.98
CA ALA A 166 5.38 -16.38 -1.62
C ALA A 166 6.05 -15.00 -1.49
N LEU A 167 6.79 -14.55 -2.51
CA LEU A 167 7.38 -13.21 -2.52
C LEU A 167 6.31 -12.11 -2.64
N GLU A 168 5.33 -12.27 -3.54
CA GLU A 168 4.19 -11.33 -3.68
C GLU A 168 3.41 -11.25 -2.35
N LEU A 169 3.12 -12.40 -1.74
CA LEU A 169 2.50 -12.55 -0.42
C LEU A 169 3.26 -11.78 0.67
N ALA A 170 4.59 -11.95 0.74
CA ALA A 170 5.43 -11.27 1.71
C ALA A 170 5.46 -9.75 1.51
N LEU A 171 5.60 -9.28 0.27
CA LEU A 171 5.60 -7.85 -0.06
C LEU A 171 4.27 -7.17 0.33
N TYR A 172 3.13 -7.78 0.00
CA TYR A 172 1.82 -7.27 0.42
C TYR A 172 1.69 -7.25 1.95
N SER A 173 2.13 -8.32 2.61
CA SER A 173 2.09 -8.43 4.06
C SER A 173 2.89 -7.31 4.73
N PHE A 174 4.14 -7.10 4.33
CA PHE A 174 4.99 -6.04 4.88
C PHE A 174 4.51 -4.63 4.55
N ARG A 175 3.82 -4.45 3.42
CA ARG A 175 3.28 -3.16 3.01
C ARG A 175 2.06 -2.75 3.82
N TYR A 176 1.15 -3.68 4.06
CA TYR A 176 -0.18 -3.36 4.60
C TYR A 176 -0.39 -3.78 6.05
N THR A 177 0.51 -4.58 6.62
CA THR A 177 0.47 -4.98 8.05
C THR A 177 1.69 -4.44 8.80
N ASP A 178 1.69 -4.62 10.12
CA ASP A 178 2.84 -4.30 10.98
C ASP A 178 3.84 -5.46 11.13
N ALA A 179 3.69 -6.51 10.32
CA ALA A 179 4.55 -7.68 10.33
C ALA A 179 6.02 -7.33 10.03
N LYS A 180 6.94 -7.99 10.74
CA LYS A 180 8.38 -7.88 10.53
C LYS A 180 8.97 -9.12 9.84
N SER A 181 8.28 -10.25 9.95
CA SER A 181 8.66 -11.50 9.29
C SER A 181 7.46 -12.22 8.69
N VAL A 182 7.71 -12.95 7.60
CA VAL A 182 6.72 -13.77 6.92
C VAL A 182 7.34 -15.14 6.68
N ILE A 183 6.68 -16.19 7.16
CA ILE A 183 7.01 -17.58 6.87
C ILE A 183 5.95 -18.12 5.91
N ALA A 184 6.39 -18.65 4.77
CA ALA A 184 5.53 -19.29 3.79
C ALA A 184 5.91 -20.77 3.66
N LEU A 185 5.09 -21.67 4.22
CA LEU A 185 5.28 -23.12 4.12
C LEU A 185 4.82 -23.58 2.73
N LEU A 186 5.67 -24.26 1.98
CA LEU A 186 5.34 -24.80 0.67
C LEU A 186 4.82 -26.25 0.79
N PRO A 187 4.18 -26.77 -0.27
CA PRO A 187 3.79 -28.19 -0.33
C PRO A 187 5.00 -29.11 -0.08
N PRO A 188 4.85 -30.19 0.72
CA PRO A 188 5.96 -31.09 1.07
C PRO A 188 6.49 -31.87 -0.14
N SER A 189 5.60 -32.25 -1.05
CA SER A 189 5.96 -32.80 -2.35
C SER A 189 5.63 -31.78 -3.44
N LEU A 190 6.62 -31.44 -4.25
CA LEU A 190 6.52 -30.58 -5.43
C LEU A 190 6.44 -31.41 -6.73
N GLY A 191 6.14 -32.71 -6.63
CA GLY A 191 6.25 -33.66 -7.73
C GLY A 191 7.70 -34.08 -8.02
N ASN A 192 7.92 -34.69 -9.19
CA ASN A 192 9.18 -35.28 -9.70
C ASN A 192 10.39 -34.31 -9.81
N LEU A 193 10.77 -33.64 -8.74
CA LEU A 193 12.13 -33.17 -8.54
C LEU A 193 12.91 -34.40 -8.11
N GLU A 194 13.58 -35.06 -9.06
CA GLU A 194 14.35 -36.31 -8.90
C GLU A 194 15.45 -36.25 -7.80
N SER A 195 15.54 -35.16 -7.04
CA SER A 195 16.57 -34.87 -6.05
C SER A 195 16.04 -34.42 -4.69
N ARG A 196 14.73 -34.38 -4.44
CA ARG A 196 14.18 -34.07 -3.11
C ARG A 196 13.37 -35.25 -2.59
N THR A 197 13.85 -35.83 -1.49
CA THR A 197 13.17 -36.88 -0.72
C THR A 197 11.76 -36.44 -0.37
N ASP A 198 10.80 -37.37 -0.38
CA ASP A 198 9.38 -37.14 -0.06
C ASP A 198 9.13 -36.52 1.35
N ASP A 199 10.19 -36.41 2.17
CA ASP A 199 10.19 -35.82 3.51
C ASP A 199 10.58 -34.33 3.54
N ALA A 200 10.90 -33.71 2.40
CA ALA A 200 11.26 -32.30 2.37
C ALA A 200 10.09 -31.43 2.87
N LYS A 201 10.40 -30.48 3.75
CA LYS A 201 9.48 -29.50 4.30
C LYS A 201 9.93 -28.11 3.85
N PRO A 202 9.73 -27.76 2.56
CA PRO A 202 10.20 -26.49 2.04
C PRO A 202 9.43 -25.31 2.64
N ALA A 203 10.14 -24.23 2.94
CA ALA A 203 9.57 -22.95 3.36
C ALA A 203 10.39 -21.78 2.81
N LEU A 204 9.74 -20.63 2.69
CA LEU A 204 10.41 -19.35 2.54
C LEU A 204 10.29 -18.54 3.82
N PHE A 205 11.41 -17.95 4.25
CA PHE A 205 11.44 -17.04 5.39
C PHE A 205 11.91 -15.66 4.94
N PHE A 206 11.04 -14.68 5.08
CA PHE A 206 11.31 -13.29 4.72
C PHE A 206 11.35 -12.42 5.97
N GLN A 207 12.31 -11.49 6.00
CA GLN A 207 12.30 -10.38 6.93
C GLN A 207 12.04 -9.08 6.15
N LYS A 208 11.27 -8.18 6.76
CA LYS A 208 10.91 -6.90 6.16
C LYS A 208 12.14 -6.07 5.78
N GLN A 209 13.14 -6.04 6.66
CA GLN A 209 14.40 -5.32 6.47
C GLN A 209 15.13 -5.75 5.19
N ASP A 210 15.02 -7.03 4.80
CA ASP A 210 15.73 -7.55 3.63
C ASP A 210 15.00 -7.24 2.31
N LEU A 211 13.81 -6.63 2.37
CA LEU A 211 12.95 -6.26 1.23
C LEU A 211 12.60 -4.76 1.23
N GLU A 212 13.25 -3.92 2.04
CA GLU A 212 12.92 -2.49 2.16
C GLU A 212 12.96 -1.74 0.83
N SER A 213 14.02 -1.94 0.05
CA SER A 213 14.17 -1.32 -1.27
C SER A 213 13.03 -1.68 -2.23
N GLU A 214 12.40 -2.84 -2.02
CA GLU A 214 11.36 -3.37 -2.89
C GLU A 214 9.98 -2.84 -2.46
N LEU A 215 9.85 -2.45 -1.18
CA LEU A 215 8.67 -1.84 -0.58
C LEU A 215 8.58 -0.31 -0.84
N GLU A 216 9.71 0.33 -1.15
CA GLU A 216 9.79 1.76 -1.45
C GLU A 216 9.35 2.13 -2.87
N ARG A 217 9.36 1.15 -3.78
CA ARG A 217 8.99 1.32 -5.18
C ARG A 217 7.67 0.62 -5.50
N PRO A 218 6.93 1.05 -6.54
CA PRO A 218 5.71 0.36 -6.93
C PRO A 218 5.96 -1.13 -7.17
N LEU A 219 5.06 -1.99 -6.68
CA LEU A 219 5.11 -3.44 -6.82
C LEU A 219 5.37 -3.86 -8.27
N GLY A 220 4.75 -3.17 -9.24
CA GLY A 220 4.94 -3.38 -10.67
C GLY A 220 6.40 -3.27 -11.18
N THR A 221 7.30 -2.66 -10.41
CA THR A 221 8.73 -2.57 -10.71
C THR A 221 9.54 -3.74 -10.16
N THR A 222 9.00 -4.47 -9.18
CA THR A 222 9.60 -5.66 -8.59
C THR A 222 8.99 -6.93 -9.20
N LEU A 223 7.66 -6.98 -9.27
CA LEU A 223 6.85 -8.05 -9.84
C LEU A 223 5.95 -7.44 -10.92
N TYR A 224 6.14 -7.83 -12.18
CA TYR A 224 5.36 -7.39 -13.32
C TYR A 224 3.90 -7.88 -13.17
N ALA A 225 3.09 -7.03 -12.55
CA ALA A 225 1.75 -7.33 -12.05
C ALA A 225 0.75 -7.82 -13.12
N ALA A 226 1.06 -7.69 -14.41
CA ALA A 226 0.23 -8.14 -15.51
C ALA A 226 0.41 -9.63 -15.86
N GLN A 227 1.61 -10.20 -15.70
CA GLN A 227 1.87 -11.60 -16.01
C GLN A 227 1.33 -12.53 -14.90
N ALA A 228 1.55 -12.20 -13.63
CA ALA A 228 1.17 -12.99 -12.45
C ALA A 228 -0.21 -13.67 -12.52
N ALA A 229 -1.24 -12.86 -12.81
CA ALA A 229 -2.64 -13.22 -12.68
C ALA A 229 -3.11 -14.36 -13.60
N ARG A 230 -2.28 -14.75 -14.58
CA ARG A 230 -2.59 -15.77 -15.59
C ARG A 230 -1.38 -16.57 -16.06
N ALA A 231 -0.17 -16.24 -15.61
CA ALA A 231 1.02 -16.82 -16.21
C ALA A 231 1.37 -18.15 -15.58
N ALA A 232 1.26 -19.18 -16.42
CA ALA A 232 1.80 -20.51 -16.24
C ALA A 232 3.35 -20.57 -16.17
N LYS A 233 4.02 -19.42 -16.30
CA LYS A 233 5.47 -19.25 -16.25
C LYS A 233 5.83 -17.83 -15.81
N VAL A 234 6.94 -17.68 -15.10
CA VAL A 234 7.51 -16.37 -14.76
C VAL A 234 8.18 -15.78 -16.00
N ASP A 235 8.08 -14.46 -16.21
CA ASP A 235 8.86 -13.79 -17.25
C ASP A 235 10.37 -13.97 -16.96
N PRO A 236 11.24 -14.27 -17.95
CA PRO A 236 12.66 -14.53 -17.67
C PRO A 236 13.37 -13.38 -16.92
N GLY A 237 13.04 -12.11 -17.21
CA GLY A 237 13.63 -10.98 -16.51
C GLY A 237 13.13 -10.86 -15.07
N GLU A 238 11.85 -11.14 -14.84
CA GLU A 238 11.28 -11.24 -13.50
C GLU A 238 11.83 -12.45 -12.73
N GLY A 239 12.08 -13.57 -13.41
CA GLY A 239 12.62 -14.80 -12.84
C GLY A 239 13.93 -14.55 -12.11
N LEU A 240 14.85 -13.78 -12.70
CA LEU A 240 16.10 -13.38 -12.06
C LEU A 240 15.88 -12.55 -10.79
N VAL A 241 14.87 -11.68 -10.78
CA VAL A 241 14.50 -10.89 -9.59
C VAL A 241 13.93 -11.79 -8.51
N VAL A 242 13.02 -12.70 -8.87
CA VAL A 242 12.44 -13.71 -7.97
C VAL A 242 13.55 -14.57 -7.38
N ASP A 243 14.46 -15.09 -8.20
CA ASP A 243 15.54 -15.96 -7.75
C ASP A 243 16.45 -15.22 -6.78
N ARG A 244 16.96 -14.05 -7.15
CA ARG A 244 17.76 -13.18 -6.26
C ARG A 244 17.07 -12.88 -4.92
N LEU A 245 15.76 -12.67 -4.93
CA LEU A 245 14.99 -12.32 -3.74
C LEU A 245 14.51 -13.52 -2.94
N THR A 246 14.58 -14.74 -3.45
CA THR A 246 14.01 -15.90 -2.77
C THR A 246 14.97 -17.07 -2.57
N GLU A 247 16.04 -17.22 -3.36
CA GLU A 247 17.03 -18.30 -3.16
C GLU A 247 17.70 -18.24 -1.78
N PRO A 248 18.19 -17.08 -1.30
CA PRO A 248 18.81 -16.99 0.02
C PRO A 248 17.83 -17.19 1.17
N ARG A 249 16.53 -17.24 0.84
CA ARG A 249 15.41 -17.30 1.77
C ARG A 249 14.66 -18.62 1.66
N PHE A 250 15.20 -19.58 0.92
CA PHE A 250 14.59 -20.88 0.68
C PHE A 250 15.23 -21.94 1.58
N PHE A 251 14.42 -22.56 2.42
CA PHE A 251 14.86 -23.44 3.49
C PHE A 251 14.03 -24.71 3.56
N ASN A 252 14.65 -25.79 4.01
CA ASN A 252 13.95 -26.90 4.63
C ASN A 252 13.72 -26.53 6.10
N TYR A 253 12.49 -26.68 6.59
CA TYR A 253 12.18 -26.40 7.98
C TYR A 253 11.97 -27.68 8.79
N ASP A 254 12.41 -27.64 10.04
CA ASP A 254 12.03 -28.62 11.06
C ASP A 254 11.58 -27.92 12.35
N LEU A 255 10.81 -28.64 13.16
CA LEU A 255 10.28 -28.13 14.41
C LEU A 255 11.02 -28.79 15.56
N LEU A 256 11.75 -27.98 16.30
CA LEU A 256 12.47 -28.38 17.50
C LEU A 256 11.66 -27.93 18.72
N GLN A 257 11.58 -28.79 19.72
CA GLN A 257 11.01 -28.42 21.01
C GLN A 257 12.10 -27.81 21.89
N SER A 258 11.85 -26.60 22.40
CA SER A 258 12.71 -25.95 23.38
C SER A 258 12.62 -26.65 24.74
N GLN A 259 13.64 -26.46 25.58
CA GLN A 259 13.63 -26.93 26.98
C GLN A 259 12.46 -26.32 27.79
N GLU A 260 11.94 -25.18 27.36
CA GLU A 260 10.79 -24.50 27.97
C GLU A 260 9.43 -24.98 27.40
N GLY A 261 9.43 -25.97 26.50
CA GLY A 261 8.21 -26.52 25.88
C GLY A 261 7.64 -25.71 24.71
N SER A 262 8.25 -24.57 24.34
CA SER A 262 7.90 -23.82 23.12
C SER A 262 8.51 -24.45 21.86
N LEU A 263 7.98 -24.13 20.67
CA LEU A 263 8.59 -24.57 19.40
C LEU A 263 9.60 -23.54 18.87
N ILE A 264 10.67 -24.07 18.27
CA ILE A 264 11.65 -23.35 17.46
C ILE A 264 11.62 -23.95 16.06
N MET A 265 11.59 -23.09 15.05
CA MET A 265 11.63 -23.51 13.64
C MET A 265 13.09 -23.47 13.20
N ALA A 266 13.69 -24.64 13.05
CA ALA A 266 15.01 -24.78 12.45
C ALA A 266 14.89 -24.64 10.93
N LEU A 267 15.70 -23.78 10.33
CA LEU A 267 15.73 -23.52 8.90
C LEU A 267 17.11 -23.86 8.33
N THR A 268 17.16 -24.88 7.49
CA THR A 268 18.37 -25.31 6.78
C THR A 268 18.27 -24.89 5.32
N PRO A 269 19.24 -24.16 4.74
CA PRO A 269 19.14 -23.67 3.38
C PRO A 269 18.87 -24.80 2.38
N LEU A 270 17.97 -24.59 1.42
CA LEU A 270 17.76 -25.49 0.30
C LEU A 270 18.47 -24.93 -0.93
N VAL A 271 19.53 -25.62 -1.38
CA VAL A 271 20.22 -25.23 -2.61
C VAL A 271 19.42 -25.78 -3.80
N LEU A 272 18.98 -24.88 -4.68
CA LEU A 272 18.41 -25.27 -5.97
C LEU A 272 19.56 -25.68 -6.88
N GLN A 273 19.58 -26.93 -7.34
CA GLN A 273 20.49 -27.31 -8.42
C GLN A 273 19.91 -26.75 -9.72
N GLY A 274 20.61 -25.80 -10.32
CA GLY A 274 20.23 -25.17 -11.59
C GLY A 274 20.61 -25.99 -12.82
#